data_AF-A0A447N597-F1
#
_entry.id   AF-A0A447N597-F1
#
_cell.length_a   1.000
_cell.length_b   1.000
_cell.length_c   1.000
_cell.angle_alpha   90.00
_cell.angle_beta   90.00
_cell.angle_gamma   90.00
#
_symmetry.space_group_name_H-M   'P 1'
#
loop_
_entity.id
_entity.type
_entity.pdbx_description
1 polymer ?
#
loop_
_entity_poly.entity_id
_entity_poly.type
_entity_poly.pdbx_seq_one_letter_code
_entity_poly.pdbx_strand_id
1 'polypeptide(L)'
;MIMRMLAEMAVATPDTGSFSTYADKAIGPWAGYTIGWLYWWFWVLVIPLEANIAAIILNSWIPGIPVWLFSLVITLALTGSNLLSVKNYGEFEFWAGAM
;
A
#
# COMPACT_ATOMS: atom_id res chain seq x y z
N MET A 1 -1.88 -19.52 11.38
CA MET A 1 -1.93 -20.72 10.50
C MET A 1 -1.73 -20.34 9.03
N ILE A 2 -2.57 -19.48 8.44
CA ILE A 2 -2.44 -19.06 7.02
C ILE A 2 -1.07 -18.44 6.68
N MET A 3 -0.56 -17.53 7.52
CA MET A 3 0.77 -16.91 7.30
C MET A 3 1.93 -17.93 7.35
N ARG A 4 1.79 -19.02 8.12
CA ARG A 4 2.81 -20.06 8.20
C ARG A 4 2.81 -20.93 6.94
N MET A 5 1.62 -21.29 6.44
CA MET A 5 1.48 -22.04 5.19
C MET A 5 2.01 -21.23 4.00
N LEU A 6 1.74 -19.93 3.95
CA LEU A 6 2.32 -19.02 2.97
C LEU A 6 3.85 -18.96 3.05
N ALA A 7 4.41 -18.90 4.26
CA ALA A 7 5.86 -18.91 4.45
C ALA A 7 6.49 -20.24 3.97
N GLU A 8 5.86 -21.38 4.26
CA GLU A 8 6.29 -22.70 3.79
C GLU A 8 6.27 -22.77 2.25
N MET A 9 5.25 -22.21 1.59
CA MET A 9 5.17 -22.14 0.13
C MET A 9 6.22 -21.22 -0.49
N ALA A 10 6.53 -20.09 0.15
CA ALA A 10 7.58 -19.17 -0.28
C ALA A 10 8.98 -19.80 -0.18
N VAL A 11 9.22 -20.62 0.85
CA VAL A 11 10.47 -21.37 0.99
C VAL A 11 10.56 -22.52 -0.02
N ALA A 12 9.44 -23.21 -0.28
CA ALA A 12 9.41 -24.35 -1.22
C ALA A 12 9.57 -23.92 -2.69
N THR A 13 9.02 -22.76 -3.06
CA THR A 13 9.08 -22.20 -4.41
C THR A 13 9.43 -20.72 -4.35
N PRO A 14 10.72 -20.37 -4.18
CA PRO A 14 11.13 -18.98 -4.08
C PRO A 14 10.85 -18.27 -5.41
N ASP A 15 9.88 -17.36 -5.37
CA ASP A 15 9.54 -16.46 -6.45
C ASP A 15 9.59 -15.02 -5.91
N THR A 16 10.07 -14.09 -6.73
CA THR A 16 10.07 -12.64 -6.45
C THR A 16 8.68 -12.02 -6.58
N GLY A 17 7.69 -12.77 -7.07
CA GLY A 17 6.30 -12.37 -7.17
C GLY A 17 5.60 -12.18 -5.83
N SER A 18 4.46 -11.46 -5.84
CA SER A 18 3.68 -11.19 -4.63
C SER A 18 2.91 -12.43 -4.14
N PHE A 19 2.23 -12.34 -2.99
CA PHE A 19 1.33 -13.38 -2.51
C PHE A 19 0.28 -13.84 -3.55
N SER A 20 -0.13 -12.95 -4.47
CA SER A 20 -0.98 -13.31 -5.61
C SER A 20 -0.34 -14.36 -6.53
N THR A 21 0.98 -14.34 -6.72
CA THR A 21 1.72 -15.30 -7.54
C THR A 21 1.69 -16.71 -6.92
N TYR A 22 1.76 -16.80 -5.60
CA TYR A 22 1.65 -18.09 -4.91
C TYR A 22 0.23 -18.66 -5.01
N ALA A 23 -0.79 -17.81 -4.92
CA ALA A 23 -2.17 -18.23 -5.10
C ALA A 23 -2.51 -18.65 -6.54
N ASP A 24 -1.93 -17.95 -7.53
CA ASP A 24 -2.00 -18.33 -8.94
C ASP A 24 -1.49 -19.76 -9.14
N LYS A 25 -0.27 -20.03 -8.66
CA LYS A 25 0.37 -21.34 -8.81
C LYS A 25 -0.31 -22.46 -8.04
N ALA A 26 -0.90 -22.16 -6.88
CA ALA A 26 -1.47 -23.17 -5.99
C ALA A 26 -2.93 -23.53 -6.29
N ILE A 27 -3.73 -22.54 -6.70
CA ILE A 27 -5.19 -22.69 -6.86
C ILE A 27 -5.60 -22.46 -8.32
N GLY A 28 -4.85 -21.62 -9.04
CA GLY A 28 -5.06 -21.31 -10.45
C GLY A 28 -5.12 -19.79 -10.72
N PRO A 29 -5.07 -19.38 -12.00
CA PRO A 29 -4.90 -17.97 -12.39
C PRO A 29 -5.98 -17.02 -11.85
N TRP A 30 -7.22 -17.50 -11.71
CA TRP A 30 -8.33 -16.71 -11.18
C TRP A 30 -8.11 -16.30 -9.71
N ALA A 31 -7.45 -17.15 -8.92
CA ALA A 31 -7.18 -16.91 -7.50
C ALA A 31 -6.09 -15.85 -7.33
N GLY A 32 -5.04 -15.93 -8.14
CA GLY A 32 -3.99 -14.92 -8.21
C GLY A 32 -4.54 -13.55 -8.58
N TYR A 33 -5.34 -13.49 -9.64
CA TYR A 33 -6.04 -12.27 -10.06
C TYR A 33 -6.92 -11.68 -8.94
N THR A 34 -7.73 -12.52 -8.30
CA THR A 34 -8.63 -12.09 -7.22
C THR A 34 -7.86 -11.55 -6.02
N ILE A 35 -6.78 -12.22 -5.60
CA ILE A 35 -5.96 -11.76 -4.47
C ILE A 35 -5.24 -10.45 -4.79
N GLY A 36 -4.74 -10.28 -6.01
CA GLY A 36 -4.17 -9.00 -6.46
C GLY A 36 -5.17 -7.86 -6.34
N TRP A 37 -6.41 -8.07 -6.79
CA TRP A 37 -7.48 -7.08 -6.68
C TRP A 37 -7.89 -6.80 -5.25
N LEU A 38 -8.03 -7.81 -4.40
CA LEU A 38 -8.35 -7.64 -2.99
C LEU A 38 -7.26 -6.86 -2.26
N TYR A 39 -5.99 -7.12 -2.57
CA TYR A 39 -4.87 -6.37 -2.01
C TYR A 39 -4.91 -4.90 -2.41
N TRP A 40 -5.17 -4.61 -3.68
CA TRP A 40 -5.33 -3.22 -4.14
C TRP A 40 -6.52 -2.54 -3.47
N TRP A 41 -7.68 -3.20 -3.41
CA TRP A 41 -8.87 -2.68 -2.75
C TRP A 41 -8.67 -2.44 -1.25
N PHE A 42 -7.93 -3.31 -0.57
CA PHE A 42 -7.58 -3.13 0.83
C PHE A 42 -6.88 -1.79 1.04
N TRP A 43 -5.89 -1.44 0.21
CA TRP A 43 -5.20 -0.15 0.32
C TRP A 43 -6.07 1.05 -0.05
N VAL A 44 -6.92 0.92 -1.07
CA VAL A 44 -7.90 1.96 -1.44
C VAL A 44 -8.85 2.29 -0.28
N LEU A 45 -9.17 1.32 0.57
CA LEU A 45 -10.08 1.51 1.71
C LEU A 45 -9.35 1.95 2.99
N VAL A 46 -8.18 1.37 3.28
CA VAL A 46 -7.43 1.64 4.51
C VAL A 46 -6.84 3.04 4.53
N ILE A 47 -6.27 3.52 3.42
CA ILE A 47 -5.60 4.82 3.40
C ILE A 47 -6.57 5.98 3.72
N PRO A 48 -7.75 6.10 3.07
CA PRO A 48 -8.70 7.16 3.39
C PRO A 48 -9.29 7.00 4.80
N LEU A 49 -9.45 5.77 5.27
CA LEU A 49 -9.94 5.49 6.62
C LEU A 49 -8.96 6.03 7.67
N GLU A 50 -7.67 5.72 7.54
CA GLU A 50 -6.63 6.22 8.45
C GLU A 50 -6.52 7.76 8.41
N ALA A 51 -6.58 8.35 7.21
CA ALA A 51 -6.57 9.81 7.04
C ALA A 51 -7.77 10.48 7.74
N ASN A 52 -8.97 9.90 7.64
CA ASN A 52 -10.15 10.42 8.32
C ASN A 52 -10.06 10.26 9.85
N ILE A 53 -9.55 9.14 10.35
CA ILE A 53 -9.35 8.95 11.80
C ILE A 53 -8.35 9.99 12.33
N ALA A 54 -7.23 10.19 11.63
CA ALA A 54 -6.25 11.22 11.98
C ALA A 54 -6.87 12.63 11.96
N ALA A 55 -7.70 12.94 10.97
CA ALA A 55 -8.40 14.21 10.88
C ALA A 55 -9.38 14.44 12.05
N ILE A 56 -10.10 13.40 12.49
CA ILE A 56 -10.99 13.47 13.66
C ILE A 56 -10.18 13.71 14.94
N ILE A 57 -9.04 13.03 15.10
CA ILE A 57 -8.14 13.24 16.25
C ILE A 57 -7.63 14.69 16.27
N LEU A 58 -7.19 15.23 15.14
CA LEU A 58 -6.71 16.62 15.07
C LEU A 58 -7.83 17.63 15.34
N ASN A 59 -9.04 17.38 14.83
CA ASN A 59 -10.20 18.19 15.14
C ASN A 59 -10.55 18.16 16.64
N SER A 60 -10.32 17.04 17.33
CA SER A 60 -10.51 16.97 18.79
C SER A 60 -9.54 17.88 19.56
N TRP A 61 -8.35 18.17 19.00
CA TRP A 61 -7.38 19.09 19.59
C TRP A 61 -7.65 20.55 19.20
N ILE A 62 -8.09 20.78 17.96
CA ILE A 62 -8.38 22.12 17.42
C ILE A 62 -9.78 22.10 16.80
N PRO A 63 -10.85 22.24 17.60
CA PRO A 63 -12.23 22.13 17.13
C PRO A 63 -12.66 23.27 16.20
N GLY A 64 -11.88 24.36 16.14
CA GLY A 64 -12.13 25.51 15.25
C GLY A 64 -11.89 25.24 13.76
N ILE A 65 -11.27 24.11 13.40
CA ILE A 65 -10.99 23.74 12.01
C ILE A 65 -11.82 22.51 11.63
N PRO A 66 -12.60 22.54 10.53
CA PRO A 66 -13.46 21.42 10.17
C PRO A 66 -12.64 20.19 9.75
N VAL A 67 -13.18 19.00 10.06
CA VAL A 67 -12.52 17.70 9.79
C VAL A 67 -12.11 17.51 8.33
N TRP A 68 -12.94 17.96 7.38
CA TRP A 68 -12.63 17.83 5.95
C TRP A 68 -11.35 18.57 5.56
N LEU A 69 -11.05 19.71 6.21
CA LEU A 69 -9.85 20.48 5.93
C LEU A 69 -8.60 19.76 6.44
N PHE A 70 -8.67 19.17 7.64
CA PHE A 70 -7.59 18.31 8.14
C PHE A 70 -7.36 17.09 7.23
N SER A 71 -8.43 16.41 6.82
CA SER A 71 -8.35 15.25 5.92
C SER A 71 -7.73 15.62 4.56
N LEU A 72 -8.09 16.78 4.00
CA LEU A 72 -7.52 17.29 2.75
C LEU A 72 -6.03 17.63 2.89
N VAL A 73 -5.62 18.29 3.98
CA VAL A 73 -4.20 18.63 4.23
C VAL A 73 -3.35 17.36 4.42
N ILE A 74 -3.83 16.39 5.21
CA ILE A 74 -3.15 15.11 5.41
C ILE A 74 -2.99 14.38 4.07
N THR A 75 -4.07 14.30 3.30
CA THR A 75 -4.07 13.63 1.99
C THR A 75 -3.07 14.30 1.04
N LEU A 76 -3.09 15.63 0.91
CA LEU A 76 -2.13 16.35 0.07
C LEU A 76 -0.68 16.17 0.52
N ALA A 77 -0.42 16.17 1.83
CA ALA A 77 0.92 15.92 2.36
C ALA A 77 1.40 14.49 2.02
N LEU A 78 0.54 13.48 2.18
CA LEU A 78 0.84 12.10 1.83
C LEU A 78 1.06 11.92 0.32
N THR A 79 0.20 12.51 -0.51
CA THR A 79 0.35 12.48 -1.97
C THR A 79 1.64 13.19 -2.40
N GLY A 80 1.92 14.37 -1.86
CA GLY A 80 3.15 15.12 -2.15
C GLY A 80 4.40 14.32 -1.77
N SER A 81 4.41 13.72 -0.58
CA SER A 81 5.51 12.84 -0.13
C SER A 81 5.70 11.63 -1.06
N ASN A 82 4.62 10.97 -1.47
CA ASN A 82 4.67 9.85 -2.41
C ASN A 82 5.26 10.25 -3.77
N LEU A 83 4.84 11.40 -4.33
CA LEU A 83 5.35 11.90 -5.60
C LEU A 83 6.84 12.25 -5.54
N LEU A 84 7.29 12.86 -4.45
CA LEU A 84 8.71 13.17 -4.23
C LEU A 84 9.55 11.89 -4.08
N SER A 85 9.03 10.88 -3.37
CA SER A 85 9.72 9.61 -3.16
C SER A 85 9.89 8.83 -4.47
N VAL A 86 8.86 8.80 -5.33
CA VAL A 86 8.94 8.17 -6.67
C VAL A 86 9.97 8.86 -7.55
N LYS A 87 10.05 10.20 -7.50
CA LYS A 87 11.08 10.96 -8.23
C LYS A 87 12.49 10.58 -7.77
N ASN A 88 12.71 10.47 -6.46
CA ASN A 88 14.00 10.07 -5.91
C ASN A 88 14.36 8.61 -6.24
N TYR A 89 13.38 7.71 -6.28
CA TYR A 89 13.59 6.32 -6.72
C TYR A 89 13.99 6.24 -8.20
N GLY A 90 13.33 7.02 -9.07
CA GLY A 90 13.65 7.06 -10.50
C GLY A 90 15.03 7.65 -10.79
N GLU A 91 15.44 8.69 -10.05
CA GLU A 91 16.80 9.24 -10.15
C GLU A 91 17.85 8.25 -9.63
N PHE A 92 17.56 7.51 -8.56
CA PHE A 92 18.47 6.49 -8.03
C PHE A 92 18.68 5.33 -9.02
N GLU A 93 17.63 4.81 -9.65
CA GLU A 93 17.76 3.78 -10.69
C GLU A 93 18.47 4.30 -11.94
N PHE A 94 18.24 5.56 -12.34
CA PHE A 94 18.95 6.19 -13.45
C PHE A 94 20.45 6.29 -13.19
N TRP A 95 20.86 6.73 -11.99
CA TRP A 95 22.28 6.80 -11.61
C TRP A 95 22.90 5.40 -11.42
N ALA A 96 22.16 4.45 -10.84
CA ALA A 96 22.63 3.09 -10.63
C ALA A 96 22.75 2.28 -11.93
N GLY A 97 21.92 2.56 -12.95
CA GLY A 97 22.02 1.97 -14.28
C GLY A 97 23.01 2.68 -15.23
N ALA A 98 23.45 3.89 -14.88
CA ALA A 98 24.45 4.66 -15.62
C ALA A 98 25.90 4.41 -15.14
N MET A 99 26.09 3.57 -14.11
CA MET A 99 27.40 3.12 -13.60
C MET A 99 27.63 1.66 -13.96
#